data_AF-A0A974GXF4-F1
#
_entry.id   AF-A0A974GXF4-F1
#
_cell.length_a   1.000
_cell.length_b   1.000
_cell.length_c   1.000
_cell.angle_alpha   90.00
_cell.angle_beta   90.00
_cell.angle_gamma   90.00
#
_symmetry.space_group_name_H-M   'P 1'
#
loop_
_entity.id
_entity.type
_entity.pdbx_description
1 polymer ?
#
loop_
_entity_poly.entity_id
_entity_poly.type
_entity_poly.pdbx_seq_one_letter_code
_entity_poly.pdbx_strand_id
1 'polypeptide(L)'
;MDIRLIYYDFKNLKTYFYVPIFIIYLFIPVLSIGMVKMYGVENSKIMIFKEVEKFIPIISMWWTTFIFREYIEGDGNELLYCINKTGKIKSFQIFIIFLCYVLHVGILFLVGNIFWDNILFEFIKTVVQCFFFTSAIYVLIYTLKSTTISFMILLIYALFSLFINSKISQVISIFGNGDILIMNIISTKSLKILFVSTILFIIGVYKNKVFY
;
A
#
# COMPACT_ATOMS: atom_id res chain seq x y z
N MET A 1 12.83 13.24 17.86
CA MET A 1 11.69 12.97 16.95
C MET A 1 11.85 13.94 15.80
N ASP A 2 12.37 13.48 14.67
CA ASP A 2 12.76 14.39 13.59
C ASP A 2 11.86 14.16 12.39
N ILE A 3 10.74 14.88 12.33
CA ILE A 3 9.96 15.09 11.10
C ILE A 3 10.88 15.54 9.96
N ARG A 4 11.96 16.25 10.30
CA ARG A 4 13.05 16.61 9.39
C ARG A 4 13.65 15.41 8.68
N LEU A 5 13.81 14.28 9.36
CA LEU A 5 14.38 13.07 8.78
C LEU A 5 13.43 12.47 7.74
N ILE A 6 12.13 12.39 8.04
CA ILE A 6 11.11 11.95 7.06
C ILE A 6 11.06 12.89 5.85
N TYR A 7 11.18 14.20 6.07
CA TYR A 7 11.29 15.17 4.99
C TYR A 7 12.52 14.90 4.11
N TYR A 8 13.67 14.59 4.72
CA TYR A 8 14.87 14.21 3.97
C TYR A 8 14.71 12.89 3.24
N ASP A 9 14.05 11.89 3.82
CA ASP A 9 13.74 10.62 3.16
C ASP A 9 12.93 10.85 1.87
N PHE A 10 11.85 11.64 1.96
CA PHE A 10 11.04 11.99 0.80
C PHE A 10 11.81 12.84 -0.22
N LYS A 11 12.65 13.77 0.23
CA LYS A 11 13.50 14.58 -0.65
C LYS A 11 14.52 13.72 -1.40
N ASN A 12 15.05 12.68 -0.77
CA ASN A 12 16.08 11.83 -1.37
C ASN A 12 15.53 10.91 -2.47
N LEU A 13 14.22 10.59 -2.43
CA LEU A 13 13.56 9.84 -3.50
C LEU A 13 13.63 10.52 -4.88
N LYS A 14 13.83 11.84 -4.95
CA LYS A 14 13.92 12.61 -6.21
C LYS A 14 12.75 12.28 -7.15
N THR A 15 13.01 11.67 -8.30
CA THR A 15 11.99 11.31 -9.30
C THR A 15 11.10 10.14 -8.83
N TYR A 16 11.62 9.23 -8.00
CA TYR A 16 10.87 8.09 -7.47
C TYR A 16 9.71 8.51 -6.55
N PHE A 17 9.77 9.72 -6.00
CA PHE A 17 8.67 10.29 -5.21
C PHE A 17 7.38 10.41 -6.02
N TYR A 18 7.50 10.79 -7.29
CA TYR A 18 6.35 11.13 -8.12
C TYR A 18 5.63 9.92 -8.71
N VAL A 19 6.21 8.71 -8.64
CA VAL A 19 5.61 7.51 -9.27
C VAL A 19 4.23 7.17 -8.68
N PRO A 20 4.04 7.08 -7.35
CA PRO A 20 2.71 6.84 -6.79
C PRO A 20 1.72 7.98 -7.07
N ILE A 21 2.21 9.24 -7.06
CA ILE A 21 1.40 10.42 -7.34
C ILE A 21 0.88 10.39 -8.79
N PHE A 22 1.74 10.06 -9.74
CA PHE A 22 1.38 9.91 -11.15
C PHE A 22 0.31 8.83 -11.33
N ILE A 23 0.45 7.69 -10.66
CA ILE A 23 -0.53 6.61 -10.73
C ILE A 23 -1.88 7.05 -10.16
N ILE A 24 -1.88 7.69 -8.98
CA ILE A 24 -3.10 8.13 -8.30
C ILE A 24 -3.82 9.26 -9.05
N TYR A 25 -3.10 10.27 -9.55
CA TYR A 25 -3.72 11.49 -10.08
C TYR A 25 -3.76 11.60 -11.60
N LEU A 26 -3.01 10.76 -12.32
CA LEU A 26 -3.09 10.73 -13.78
C LEU A 26 -3.63 9.40 -14.27
N PHE A 27 -2.97 8.29 -13.93
CA PHE A 27 -3.32 6.99 -14.49
C PHE A 27 -4.74 6.55 -14.11
N ILE A 28 -5.08 6.56 -12.82
CA ILE A 28 -6.42 6.14 -12.36
C ILE A 28 -7.54 7.05 -12.89
N PRO A 29 -7.44 8.39 -12.85
CA PRO A 29 -8.46 9.26 -13.45
C PRO A 29 -8.62 9.07 -14.95
N VAL A 30 -7.54 8.91 -15.71
CA VAL A 30 -7.60 8.66 -17.16
C VAL A 30 -8.31 7.35 -17.47
N LEU A 31 -8.00 6.27 -16.74
CA LEU A 31 -8.71 5.00 -16.84
C LEU A 31 -10.21 5.16 -16.52
N SER A 32 -10.51 5.90 -15.45
CA SER A 32 -11.88 6.13 -15.00
C SER A 32 -12.70 6.90 -16.05
N ILE A 33 -12.13 7.95 -16.64
CA ILE A 33 -12.77 8.72 -17.72
C ILE A 33 -13.04 7.83 -18.94
N GLY A 34 -12.09 6.95 -19.31
CA GLY A 34 -12.27 5.98 -20.38
C GLY A 34 -13.46 5.05 -20.12
N MET A 35 -13.55 4.50 -18.90
CA MET A 35 -14.65 3.60 -18.51
C MET A 35 -16.01 4.32 -18.47
N VAL A 36 -16.06 5.54 -17.94
CA VAL A 36 -17.28 6.37 -17.93
C VAL A 36 -17.76 6.64 -19.36
N LYS A 37 -16.85 6.94 -20.29
CA LYS A 37 -17.20 7.17 -21.71
C LYS A 37 -17.74 5.92 -22.39
N MET A 38 -17.25 4.73 -22.02
CA MET A 38 -17.67 3.47 -22.64
C MET A 38 -18.97 2.90 -22.05
N TYR A 39 -19.17 3.01 -20.74
CA TYR A 39 -20.25 2.31 -20.03
C TYR A 39 -21.27 3.24 -19.37
N GLY A 40 -20.98 4.55 -19.30
CA GLY A 40 -21.74 5.52 -18.52
C GLY A 40 -21.30 5.55 -17.05
N VAL A 41 -21.62 6.66 -16.36
CA VAL A 41 -21.17 6.92 -14.98
C VAL A 41 -21.58 5.79 -14.03
N GLU A 42 -22.86 5.42 -14.03
CA GLU A 42 -23.41 4.46 -13.05
C GLU A 42 -22.86 3.03 -13.26
N ASN A 43 -22.84 2.55 -14.50
CA ASN A 43 -22.34 1.20 -14.82
C ASN A 43 -20.82 1.07 -14.67
N SER A 44 -20.07 2.17 -14.81
CA SER A 44 -18.61 2.15 -14.70
C SER A 44 -18.10 2.00 -13.26
N LYS A 45 -18.93 2.27 -12.25
CA LYS A 45 -18.55 2.28 -10.82
C LYS A 45 -17.77 1.04 -10.41
N ILE A 46 -18.35 -0.14 -10.65
CA ILE A 46 -17.77 -1.42 -10.21
C ILE A 46 -16.45 -1.70 -10.94
N MET A 47 -16.35 -1.36 -12.22
CA MET A 47 -15.13 -1.58 -13.00
C MET A 47 -14.00 -0.66 -12.53
N ILE A 48 -14.31 0.61 -12.27
CA ILE A 48 -13.34 1.59 -11.77
C ILE A 48 -12.79 1.16 -10.41
N PHE A 49 -13.66 0.76 -9.47
CA PHE A 49 -13.19 0.30 -8.16
C PHE A 49 -12.38 -1.00 -8.23
N LYS A 50 -12.70 -1.89 -9.18
CA LYS A 50 -11.85 -3.07 -9.47
C LYS A 50 -10.46 -2.67 -9.95
N GLU A 51 -10.31 -1.64 -10.79
CA GLU A 51 -8.98 -1.15 -11.20
C GLU A 51 -8.27 -0.43 -10.06
N VAL A 52 -8.98 0.37 -9.27
CA VAL A 52 -8.44 1.02 -8.07
C VAL A 52 -7.86 -0.02 -7.10
N GLU A 53 -8.60 -1.10 -6.84
CA GLU A 53 -8.13 -2.21 -6.01
C GLU A 53 -6.87 -2.88 -6.56
N LYS A 54 -6.66 -2.91 -7.88
CA LYS A 54 -5.45 -3.50 -8.48
C LYS A 54 -4.23 -2.63 -8.25
N PHE A 55 -4.32 -1.33 -8.53
CA PHE A 55 -3.13 -0.48 -8.60
C PHE A 55 -2.81 0.22 -7.27
N ILE A 56 -3.82 0.75 -6.57
CA ILE A 56 -3.59 1.60 -5.39
C ILE A 56 -2.93 0.82 -4.23
N PRO A 57 -3.36 -0.39 -3.86
CA PRO A 57 -2.70 -1.15 -2.81
C PRO A 57 -1.26 -1.54 -3.15
N ILE A 58 -0.99 -1.94 -4.40
CA ILE A 58 0.36 -2.35 -4.82
C ILE A 58 1.33 -1.16 -4.79
N ILE A 59 0.90 0.03 -5.22
CA ILE A 59 1.79 1.18 -5.25
C ILE A 59 2.01 1.81 -3.86
N SER A 60 1.25 1.39 -2.83
CA SER A 60 1.43 1.87 -1.45
C SER A 60 2.78 1.45 -0.84
N MET A 61 3.35 0.33 -1.27
CA MET A 61 4.67 -0.12 -0.79
C MET A 61 5.84 0.64 -1.43
N TRP A 62 5.59 1.42 -2.49
CA TRP A 62 6.65 2.07 -3.29
C TRP A 62 7.56 2.97 -2.45
N TRP A 63 7.00 3.98 -1.78
CA TRP A 63 7.80 4.90 -0.96
C TRP A 63 8.53 4.16 0.16
N THR A 64 7.87 3.21 0.82
CA THR A 64 8.50 2.38 1.85
C THR A 64 9.71 1.61 1.29
N THR A 65 9.57 0.95 0.13
CA THR A 65 10.68 0.20 -0.48
C THR A 65 11.87 1.10 -0.79
N PHE A 66 11.64 2.23 -1.48
CA PHE A 66 12.75 3.07 -1.93
C PHE A 66 13.39 3.89 -0.81
N ILE A 67 12.62 4.33 0.19
CA ILE A 67 13.19 4.96 1.38
C ILE A 67 14.05 3.94 2.14
N PHE A 68 13.51 2.75 2.42
CA PHE A 68 14.23 1.75 3.21
C PHE A 68 15.39 1.08 2.46
N ARG A 69 15.51 1.27 1.15
CA ARG A 69 16.67 0.82 0.38
C ARG A 69 17.95 1.44 0.89
N GLU A 70 17.93 2.73 1.21
CA GLU A 70 19.11 3.43 1.75
C GLU A 70 19.47 2.96 3.15
N TYR A 71 18.47 2.65 3.97
CA TYR A 71 18.68 2.16 5.33
C TYR A 71 19.19 0.72 5.38
N ILE A 72 18.88 -0.11 4.38
CA ILE A 72 19.16 -1.56 4.41
C ILE A 72 20.34 -1.91 3.49
N GLU A 73 20.42 -1.29 2.33
CA GLU A 73 21.40 -1.61 1.27
C GLU A 73 22.38 -0.44 1.00
N GLY A 74 22.18 0.73 1.60
CA GLY A 74 23.02 1.90 1.36
C GLY A 74 24.42 1.78 1.98
N ASP A 75 25.41 2.33 1.29
CA ASP A 75 26.78 2.41 1.80
C ASP A 75 26.84 3.20 3.11
N GLY A 76 27.46 2.63 4.14
CA GLY A 76 27.53 3.25 5.47
C GLY A 76 26.22 3.19 6.27
N ASN A 77 25.27 2.32 5.89
CA ASN A 77 24.07 2.05 6.68
C ASN A 77 24.37 1.74 8.16
N GLU A 78 25.48 1.07 8.46
CA GLU A 78 25.95 0.72 9.81
C GLU A 78 26.04 1.96 10.73
N LEU A 79 26.51 3.10 10.21
CA LEU A 79 26.60 4.36 10.97
C LEU A 79 25.21 4.87 11.36
N LEU A 80 24.20 4.72 10.49
CA LEU A 80 22.82 5.08 10.79
C LEU A 80 22.23 4.23 11.91
N TYR A 81 22.68 2.97 12.07
CA TYR A 81 22.29 2.11 13.19
C TYR A 81 23.05 2.43 14.48
N CYS A 82 24.35 2.75 14.40
CA CYS A 82 25.16 3.12 15.57
C CYS A 82 24.67 4.42 16.24
N ILE A 83 24.28 5.41 15.44
CA ILE A 83 23.79 6.70 15.93
C ILE A 83 22.34 6.60 16.41
N ASN A 84 21.53 5.78 15.73
CA ASN A 84 20.08 5.71 15.96
C ASN A 84 19.68 4.36 16.58
N LYS A 85 20.11 4.13 17.84
CA LYS A 85 19.86 2.90 18.62
C LYS A 85 18.38 2.50 18.85
N THR A 86 17.41 3.26 18.35
CA THR A 86 15.99 3.00 18.64
C THR A 86 15.21 2.60 17.38
N GLY A 87 14.98 1.29 17.21
CA GLY A 87 14.07 0.74 16.18
C GLY A 87 12.65 1.36 16.21
N LYS A 88 12.26 2.02 17.31
CA LYS A 88 11.02 2.79 17.43
C LYS A 88 10.90 3.95 16.42
N ILE A 89 12.02 4.57 16.03
CA ILE A 89 12.01 5.67 15.05
C ILE A 89 11.59 5.15 13.67
N LYS A 90 12.09 3.98 13.26
CA LYS A 90 11.79 3.39 11.95
C LYS A 90 10.37 2.86 11.82
N SER A 91 9.79 2.32 12.89
CA SER A 91 8.37 1.92 12.88
C SER A 91 7.43 3.13 12.75
N PHE A 92 7.78 4.24 13.39
CA PHE A 92 7.00 5.47 13.28
C PHE A 92 7.12 6.10 11.88
N GLN A 93 8.33 6.09 11.29
CA GLN A 93 8.54 6.54 9.91
C GLN A 93 7.64 5.82 8.91
N ILE A 94 7.56 4.49 8.98
CA ILE A 94 6.69 3.71 8.07
C ILE A 94 5.23 4.07 8.25
N PHE A 95 4.79 4.26 9.49
CA PHE A 95 3.41 4.67 9.75
C PHE A 95 3.11 6.07 9.18
N ILE A 96 4.04 7.02 9.28
CA ILE A 96 3.89 8.34 8.66
C ILE A 96 3.89 8.24 7.12
N ILE A 97 4.81 7.47 6.52
CA ILE A 97 4.83 7.25 5.06
C ILE A 97 3.49 6.68 4.58
N PHE A 98 2.94 5.72 5.32
CA PHE A 98 1.61 5.16 5.06
C PHE A 98 0.52 6.22 5.17
N LEU A 99 0.51 7.04 6.23
CA LEU A 99 -0.48 8.11 6.36
C LEU A 99 -0.39 9.13 5.23
N CYS A 100 0.81 9.54 4.83
CA CYS A 100 1.02 10.41 3.67
C CYS A 100 0.43 9.80 2.40
N TYR A 101 0.63 8.50 2.18
CA TYR A 101 0.06 7.79 1.06
C TYR A 101 -1.49 7.76 1.11
N VAL A 102 -2.06 7.45 2.28
CA VAL A 102 -3.51 7.43 2.50
C VAL A 102 -4.15 8.80 2.26
N LEU A 103 -3.46 9.91 2.59
CA LEU A 103 -3.96 11.25 2.28
C LEU A 103 -4.14 11.46 0.77
N HIS A 104 -3.20 11.00 -0.05
CA HIS A 104 -3.33 11.10 -1.51
C HIS A 104 -4.49 10.25 -2.05
N VAL A 105 -4.63 9.02 -1.55
CA VAL A 105 -5.76 8.16 -1.88
C VAL A 105 -7.08 8.80 -1.44
N GLY A 106 -7.12 9.43 -0.26
CA GLY A 106 -8.29 10.12 0.25
C GLY A 106 -8.76 11.24 -0.67
N ILE A 107 -7.84 12.05 -1.21
CA ILE A 107 -8.17 13.11 -2.17
C ILE A 107 -8.83 12.54 -3.42
N LEU A 108 -8.31 11.43 -3.97
CA LEU A 108 -8.91 10.77 -5.13
C LEU A 108 -10.34 10.30 -4.84
N PHE A 109 -10.57 9.68 -3.68
CA PHE A 109 -11.89 9.19 -3.28
C PHE A 109 -12.87 10.32 -2.97
N LEU A 110 -12.40 11.47 -2.46
CA LEU A 110 -13.22 12.68 -2.28
C LEU A 110 -13.74 13.21 -3.62
N VAL A 111 -12.90 13.22 -4.66
CA VAL A 111 -13.34 13.57 -6.02
C VAL A 111 -14.34 12.54 -6.54
N GLY A 112 -14.11 11.25 -6.29
CA GLY A 112 -15.06 10.19 -6.63
C GLY A 112 -16.44 10.38 -6.01
N ASN A 113 -16.52 10.92 -4.78
CA ASN A 113 -17.76 11.11 -4.04
C ASN A 113 -18.71 12.15 -4.66
N ILE A 114 -18.24 12.92 -5.64
CA ILE A 114 -19.08 13.79 -6.47
C ILE A 114 -19.94 12.96 -7.45
N PHE A 115 -19.46 11.79 -7.86
CA PHE A 115 -20.06 10.97 -8.93
C PHE A 115 -20.85 9.77 -8.41
N TRP A 116 -20.47 9.18 -7.27
CA TRP A 116 -21.16 8.01 -6.72
C TRP A 116 -21.36 8.11 -5.21
N ASP A 117 -22.48 7.56 -4.74
CA ASP A 117 -22.78 7.43 -3.32
C ASP A 117 -22.05 6.25 -2.66
N ASN A 118 -21.91 6.32 -1.33
CA ASN A 118 -21.39 5.26 -0.46
C ASN A 118 -19.96 4.79 -0.78
N ILE A 119 -19.12 5.68 -1.30
CA ILE A 119 -17.70 5.39 -1.64
C ILE A 119 -16.82 5.15 -0.40
N LEU A 120 -17.27 5.56 0.79
CA LEU A 120 -16.52 5.42 2.03
C LEU A 120 -16.13 3.96 2.34
N PHE A 121 -16.99 2.99 2.02
CA PHE A 121 -16.66 1.57 2.22
C PHE A 121 -15.56 1.08 1.28
N GLU A 122 -15.60 1.54 0.03
CA GLU A 122 -14.54 1.27 -0.95
C GLU A 122 -13.22 1.90 -0.49
N PHE A 123 -13.27 3.13 0.03
CA PHE A 123 -12.11 3.80 0.59
C PHE A 123 -11.49 3.02 1.76
N ILE A 124 -12.29 2.64 2.75
CA ILE A 124 -11.81 1.87 3.91
C ILE A 124 -11.17 0.55 3.45
N LYS A 125 -11.83 -0.17 2.53
CA LYS A 125 -11.30 -1.41 1.96
C LYS A 125 -9.95 -1.19 1.29
N THR A 126 -9.82 -0.17 0.44
CA THR A 126 -8.56 0.17 -0.23
C THR A 126 -7.48 0.54 0.78
N VAL A 127 -7.79 1.33 1.82
CA VAL A 127 -6.83 1.70 2.88
C VAL A 127 -6.33 0.47 3.63
N VAL A 128 -7.21 -0.50 3.93
CA VAL A 128 -6.83 -1.76 4.58
C VAL A 128 -5.90 -2.58 3.67
N GLN A 129 -6.18 -2.66 2.37
CA GLN A 129 -5.30 -3.35 1.40
C GLN A 129 -3.93 -2.65 1.29
N CYS A 130 -3.89 -1.32 1.30
CA CYS A 130 -2.63 -0.55 1.32
C CYS A 130 -1.83 -0.82 2.61
N PHE A 131 -2.53 -0.90 3.74
CA PHE A 131 -1.91 -1.20 5.03
C PHE A 131 -1.30 -2.60 5.05
N PHE A 132 -1.97 -3.58 4.42
CA PHE A 132 -1.44 -4.93 4.23
C PHE A 132 -0.11 -4.90 3.47
N PHE A 133 -0.06 -4.32 2.27
CA PHE A 133 1.17 -4.27 1.47
C PHE A 133 2.29 -3.54 2.19
N THR A 134 1.99 -2.42 2.85
CA THR A 134 2.96 -1.63 3.62
C THR A 134 3.52 -2.42 4.81
N SER A 135 2.66 -3.16 5.52
CA SER A 135 3.08 -3.97 6.67
C SER A 135 3.85 -5.21 6.23
N ALA A 136 3.43 -5.84 5.14
CA ALA A 136 4.10 -7.01 4.59
C ALA A 136 5.49 -6.65 4.05
N ILE A 137 5.64 -5.54 3.31
CA ILE A 137 6.95 -5.12 2.80
C ILE A 137 7.88 -4.79 3.96
N TYR A 138 7.36 -4.17 5.02
CA TYR A 138 8.14 -3.88 6.21
C TYR A 138 8.71 -5.15 6.85
N VAL A 139 7.88 -6.18 7.08
CA VAL A 139 8.36 -7.46 7.64
C VAL A 139 9.41 -8.10 6.74
N LEU A 140 9.14 -8.15 5.44
CA LEU A 140 10.02 -8.82 4.48
C LEU A 140 11.37 -8.12 4.38
N ILE A 141 11.40 -6.78 4.33
CA ILE A 141 12.64 -6.00 4.26
C ILE A 141 13.60 -6.38 5.40
N TYR A 142 13.09 -6.43 6.64
CA TYR A 142 13.92 -6.75 7.80
C TYR A 142 14.21 -8.24 7.96
N THR A 143 13.37 -9.11 7.40
CA THR A 143 13.59 -10.57 7.45
C THR A 143 14.60 -11.02 6.40
N LEU A 144 14.48 -10.53 5.17
CA LEU A 144 15.30 -10.89 4.03
C LEU A 144 16.53 -10.01 3.88
N LYS A 145 16.59 -8.89 4.61
CA LYS A 145 17.67 -7.89 4.51
C LYS A 145 17.88 -7.37 3.08
N SER A 146 16.82 -7.37 2.28
CA SER A 146 16.84 -6.84 0.91
C SER A 146 15.49 -6.23 0.57
N THR A 147 15.52 -4.99 0.11
CA THR A 147 14.35 -4.27 -0.38
C THR A 147 13.88 -4.79 -1.73
N THR A 148 14.83 -5.15 -2.60
CA THR A 148 14.54 -5.67 -3.93
C THR A 148 13.83 -7.02 -3.87
N ILE A 149 14.36 -7.98 -3.10
CA ILE A 149 13.75 -9.32 -2.97
C ILE A 149 12.36 -9.21 -2.34
N SER A 150 12.23 -8.38 -1.29
CA SER A 150 10.96 -8.16 -0.60
C SER A 150 9.89 -7.57 -1.51
N PHE A 151 10.27 -6.59 -2.35
CA PHE A 151 9.38 -5.98 -3.34
C PHE A 151 8.92 -7.01 -4.38
N MET A 152 9.85 -7.82 -4.90
CA MET A 152 9.54 -8.84 -5.90
C MET A 152 8.60 -9.92 -5.38
N ILE A 153 8.77 -10.39 -4.15
CA ILE A 153 7.87 -11.37 -3.52
C ILE A 153 6.44 -10.84 -3.45
N LEU A 154 6.26 -9.58 -3.02
CA LEU A 154 4.92 -8.99 -2.92
C LEU A 154 4.31 -8.68 -4.28
N LEU A 155 5.12 -8.32 -5.27
CA LEU A 155 4.66 -8.14 -6.63
C LEU A 155 4.19 -9.49 -7.23
N ILE A 156 4.93 -10.58 -7.01
CA ILE A 156 4.51 -11.93 -7.41
C ILE A 156 3.21 -12.32 -6.70
N TYR A 157 3.10 -12.07 -5.39
CA TYR A 157 1.86 -12.31 -4.63
C TYR A 157 0.68 -11.53 -5.21
N ALA A 158 0.88 -10.26 -5.54
CA ALA A 158 -0.17 -9.41 -6.11
C ALA A 158 -0.61 -9.93 -7.49
N LEU A 159 0.34 -10.24 -8.37
CA LEU A 159 0.04 -10.80 -9.70
C LEU A 159 -0.67 -12.16 -9.59
N PHE A 160 -0.22 -13.03 -8.68
CA PHE A 160 -0.88 -14.31 -8.41
C PHE A 160 -2.33 -14.10 -7.99
N SER A 161 -2.55 -13.18 -7.04
CA SER A 161 -3.89 -12.89 -6.51
C SER A 161 -4.83 -12.24 -7.53
N LEU A 162 -4.29 -11.51 -8.50
CA LEU A 162 -5.07 -10.79 -9.52
C LEU A 162 -5.40 -11.64 -10.74
N PHE A 163 -4.45 -12.44 -11.24
CA PHE A 163 -4.58 -13.12 -12.53
C PHE A 163 -4.93 -14.60 -12.41
N ILE A 164 -4.65 -15.25 -11.27
CA ILE A 164 -4.93 -16.67 -11.11
C ILE A 164 -6.31 -16.84 -10.48
N ASN A 165 -7.27 -17.29 -11.29
CA ASN A 165 -8.63 -17.57 -10.84
C ASN A 165 -8.77 -19.03 -10.37
N SER A 166 -8.13 -19.37 -9.26
CA SER A 166 -8.27 -20.67 -8.59
C SER A 166 -8.96 -20.51 -7.23
N LYS A 167 -9.62 -21.57 -6.74
CA LYS A 167 -10.24 -21.57 -5.39
C LYS A 167 -9.23 -21.17 -4.30
N ILE A 168 -7.98 -21.63 -4.43
CA ILE A 168 -6.87 -21.31 -3.52
C ILE A 168 -6.56 -19.81 -3.59
N SER A 169 -6.44 -19.25 -4.79
CA SER A 169 -6.18 -17.82 -4.99
C SER A 169 -7.30 -16.96 -4.40
N GLN A 170 -8.57 -17.33 -4.57
CA GLN A 170 -9.70 -16.58 -4.02
C GLN A 170 -9.71 -16.55 -2.47
N VAL A 171 -9.24 -17.60 -1.82
CA VAL A 171 -9.14 -17.67 -0.35
C VAL A 171 -7.99 -16.80 0.17
N ILE A 172 -6.86 -16.79 -0.53
CA ILE A 172 -5.63 -16.10 -0.10
C ILE A 172 -5.61 -14.62 -0.55
N SER A 173 -6.34 -14.29 -1.61
CA SER A 173 -6.36 -12.94 -2.20
C SER A 173 -6.97 -11.93 -1.24
N ILE A 174 -6.23 -10.83 -1.04
CA ILE A 174 -6.71 -9.64 -0.32
C ILE A 174 -7.69 -8.78 -1.14
N PHE A 175 -7.78 -9.04 -2.45
CA PHE A 175 -8.68 -8.31 -3.35
C PHE A 175 -10.11 -8.86 -3.25
N GLY A 176 -11.11 -8.02 -3.53
CA GLY A 176 -12.51 -8.43 -3.54
C GLY A 176 -12.78 -9.41 -4.67
N ASN A 177 -13.54 -10.49 -4.39
CA ASN A 177 -14.19 -11.24 -5.45
C ASN A 177 -15.27 -10.32 -6.01
N GLY A 178 -15.31 -10.14 -7.34
CA GLY A 178 -16.05 -9.08 -8.01
C GLY A 178 -17.58 -9.15 -7.96
N ASP A 179 -18.15 -9.76 -6.92
CA ASP A 179 -19.57 -9.93 -6.65
C ASP A 179 -20.12 -8.74 -5.85
N ILE A 180 -21.40 -8.47 -6.07
CA ILE A 180 -22.11 -7.32 -5.55
C ILE A 180 -22.04 -7.28 -4.01
N LEU A 181 -21.60 -6.14 -3.53
CA LEU A 181 -21.25 -5.83 -2.16
C LEU A 181 -22.47 -5.90 -1.24
N ILE A 182 -22.59 -7.00 -0.50
CA ILE A 182 -23.27 -6.95 0.78
C ILE A 182 -22.29 -6.29 1.76
N MET A 183 -22.72 -5.20 2.38
CA MET A 183 -21.99 -4.41 3.38
C MET A 183 -21.33 -5.28 4.48
N ASN A 184 -21.95 -6.42 4.78
CA ASN A 184 -21.47 -7.43 5.73
C ASN A 184 -20.25 -8.25 5.22
N ILE A 185 -20.17 -8.52 3.92
CA ILE A 185 -19.09 -9.32 3.32
C ILE A 185 -17.80 -8.49 3.20
N ILE A 186 -17.90 -7.22 2.80
CA ILE A 186 -16.74 -6.32 2.78
C ILE A 186 -16.15 -6.23 4.17
N SER A 187 -17.00 -5.89 5.16
CA SER A 187 -16.59 -5.66 6.54
C SER A 187 -15.88 -6.89 7.13
N THR A 188 -16.42 -8.09 6.91
CA THR A 188 -15.82 -9.32 7.46
C THR A 188 -14.49 -9.68 6.80
N LYS A 189 -14.34 -9.52 5.48
CA LYS A 189 -13.06 -9.80 4.80
C LYS A 189 -12.01 -8.73 5.12
N SER A 190 -12.37 -7.45 5.07
CA SER A 190 -11.45 -6.36 5.38
C SER A 190 -11.01 -6.37 6.84
N LEU A 191 -11.87 -6.76 7.79
CA LEU A 191 -11.48 -6.96 9.19
C LEU A 191 -10.42 -8.08 9.33
N LYS A 192 -10.58 -9.20 8.64
CA LYS A 192 -9.56 -10.28 8.64
C LYS A 192 -8.24 -9.79 8.08
N ILE A 193 -8.27 -9.05 6.97
CA ILE A 193 -7.06 -8.49 6.34
C ILE A 193 -6.41 -7.47 7.28
N LEU A 194 -7.19 -6.61 7.93
CA LEU A 194 -6.69 -5.64 8.90
C LEU A 194 -6.00 -6.35 10.07
N PHE A 195 -6.61 -7.40 10.62
CA PHE A 195 -6.01 -8.20 11.70
C PHE A 195 -4.70 -8.87 11.28
N VAL A 196 -4.63 -9.44 10.08
CA VAL A 196 -3.36 -9.99 9.55
C VAL A 196 -2.33 -8.89 9.36
N SER A 197 -2.74 -7.73 8.85
CA SER A 197 -1.85 -6.59 8.59
C SER A 197 -1.26 -6.02 9.87
N THR A 198 -2.05 -5.91 10.96
CA THR A 198 -1.54 -5.44 12.26
C THR A 198 -0.55 -6.43 12.85
N ILE A 199 -0.80 -7.74 12.75
CA ILE A 199 0.17 -8.77 13.15
C ILE A 199 1.47 -8.63 12.38
N LEU A 200 1.40 -8.50 11.04
CA LEU A 200 2.59 -8.29 10.20
C LEU A 200 3.33 -7.03 10.65
N PHE A 201 2.63 -5.90 10.84
CA PHE A 201 3.26 -4.67 11.29
C PHE A 201 4.01 -4.86 12.61
N ILE A 202 3.38 -5.50 13.61
CA ILE A 202 3.99 -5.80 14.91
C ILE A 202 5.24 -6.69 14.76
N ILE A 203 5.17 -7.74 13.93
CA ILE A 203 6.33 -8.59 13.62
C ILE A 203 7.46 -7.76 12.98
N GLY A 204 7.12 -6.83 12.09
CA GLY A 204 8.08 -5.92 11.47
C GLY A 204 8.77 -5.03 12.50
N VAL A 205 8.00 -4.47 13.46
CA VAL A 205 8.57 -3.71 14.59
C VAL A 205 9.52 -4.55 15.43
N TYR A 206 9.16 -5.81 15.70
CA TYR A 206 10.03 -6.71 16.44
C TYR A 206 11.32 -7.03 15.68
N LYS A 207 11.23 -7.42 14.40
CA LYS A 207 12.38 -7.74 13.55
C LYS A 207 13.34 -6.56 13.35
N ASN A 208 12.80 -5.35 13.23
CA ASN A 208 13.58 -4.12 13.16
C ASN A 208 14.41 -3.86 14.43
N LYS A 209 13.91 -4.20 15.62
CA LYS A 209 14.70 -4.07 16.88
C LYS A 209 15.85 -5.07 16.98
N VAL A 210 15.74 -6.23 16.32
CA VAL A 210 16.75 -7.29 16.31
C VAL A 210 17.79 -7.07 15.20
N PHE A 211 17.61 -6.02 14.39
CA PHE A 211 18.53 -5.68 13.32
C PHE A 211 19.80 -5.02 13.91
N TYR A 212 20.79 -5.89 14.18
CA TYR A 212 22.04 -5.71 14.92
C TYR A 212 21.90 -5.65 16.45
#